data_AF-A0A955FL71-F1
#
_entry.id   AF-A0A955FL71-F1
#
_cell.length_a   1.000
_cell.length_b   1.000
_cell.length_c   1.000
_cell.angle_alpha   90.00
_cell.angle_beta   90.00
_cell.angle_gamma   90.00
#
_symmetry.space_group_name_H-M   'P 1'
#
loop_
_entity.id
_entity.type
_entity.pdbx_description
1 polymer ?
#
loop_
_entity_poly.entity_id
_entity_poly.type
_entity_poly.pdbx_seq_one_letter_code
_entity_poly.pdbx_strand_id
1 'polypeptide(L)'
;MKNSLRSWWRAVPQHIRKPVVFVCGILCIVLSPVVGSLPGPGGLIVLLAGIGILASEFDWAENLRAVLTEKVPAEVKKRWRPTPRWQLVFDATTLLLLGAAILFYIRGTLVPVVSFTMTAAAIAAFNRNRLR
;
A
#
# COMPACT_ATOMS: atom_id res chain seq x y z
N MET A 1 -19.64 13.52 2.42
CA MET A 1 -19.47 12.32 1.57
C MET A 1 -18.92 11.08 2.29
N LYS A 2 -18.05 11.20 3.31
CA LYS A 2 -17.45 10.04 4.02
C LYS A 2 -18.45 9.08 4.72
N ASN A 3 -19.65 9.57 5.06
CA ASN A 3 -20.62 8.79 5.84
C ASN A 3 -21.50 7.86 4.99
N SER A 4 -21.68 8.13 3.69
CA SER A 4 -22.56 7.32 2.84
C SER A 4 -21.96 5.95 2.50
N LEU A 5 -20.63 5.88 2.30
CA LEU A 5 -19.94 4.62 2.03
C LEU A 5 -19.99 3.68 3.22
N ARG A 6 -19.77 4.21 4.43
CA ARG A 6 -19.79 3.40 5.66
C ARG A 6 -21.20 2.94 6.03
N SER A 7 -22.21 3.78 5.84
CA SER A 7 -23.61 3.38 6.06
C SER A 7 -24.07 2.35 5.04
N TRP A 8 -23.67 2.49 3.77
CA TRP A 8 -23.95 1.52 2.71
C TRP A 8 -23.29 0.16 3.00
N TRP A 9 -22.00 0.16 3.39
CA TRP A 9 -21.30 -1.08 3.74
C TRP A 9 -21.93 -1.79 4.96
N ARG A 10 -22.41 -1.02 5.94
CA ARG A 10 -23.12 -1.58 7.10
C ARG A 10 -24.52 -2.10 6.78
N ALA A 11 -25.15 -1.63 5.71
CA ALA A 11 -26.44 -2.13 5.25
C ALA A 11 -26.34 -3.52 4.61
N VAL A 12 -25.14 -3.95 4.18
CA VAL A 12 -24.92 -5.30 3.66
C VAL A 12 -25.08 -6.34 4.77
N PRO A 13 -25.82 -7.45 4.53
CA PRO A 13 -26.00 -8.50 5.52
C PRO A 13 -24.68 -9.10 6.00
N GLN A 14 -24.60 -9.39 7.30
CA GLN A 14 -23.38 -9.89 7.94
C GLN A 14 -22.88 -11.22 7.32
N HIS A 15 -23.79 -12.07 6.84
CA HIS A 15 -23.45 -13.35 6.21
C HIS A 15 -22.75 -13.20 4.86
N ILE A 16 -22.85 -12.03 4.19
CA ILE A 16 -22.11 -11.72 2.96
C ILE A 16 -20.85 -10.95 3.29
N ARG A 17 -20.95 -9.98 4.21
CA ARG A 17 -19.85 -9.09 4.58
C ARG A 17 -18.65 -9.84 5.17
N LYS A 18 -18.91 -10.76 6.11
CA LYS A 18 -17.85 -11.52 6.79
C LYS A 18 -17.03 -12.41 5.85
N PRO A 19 -17.63 -13.23 4.96
CA PRO A 19 -16.86 -14.00 3.99
C PRO A 19 -16.02 -13.14 3.06
N VAL A 20 -16.57 -12.02 2.55
CA VAL A 20 -15.83 -11.12 1.66
C VAL A 20 -14.60 -10.55 2.35
N VAL A 21 -14.77 -10.02 3.57
CA VAL A 21 -13.65 -9.47 4.36
C VAL A 21 -12.62 -10.55 4.70
N PHE A 22 -13.10 -11.75 5.04
CA PHE A 22 -12.23 -12.90 5.31
C PHE A 22 -11.38 -13.26 4.09
N VAL A 23 -12.01 -13.45 2.92
CA VAL A 23 -11.30 -13.78 1.67
C VAL A 23 -10.33 -12.67 1.30
N CYS A 24 -10.76 -11.40 1.32
CA CYS A 24 -9.90 -10.27 0.98
C CYS A 24 -8.67 -10.17 1.88
N GLY A 25 -8.82 -10.24 3.20
CA GLY A 25 -7.67 -10.10 4.06
C GLY A 25 -6.80 -11.37 4.14
N ILE A 26 -7.35 -12.57 3.96
CA ILE A 26 -6.53 -13.79 3.76
C ILE A 26 -5.72 -13.68 2.47
N LEU A 27 -6.31 -13.21 1.37
CA LEU A 27 -5.58 -12.96 0.12
C LEU A 27 -4.41 -12.00 0.35
N CYS A 28 -4.61 -10.89 1.09
CA CYS A 28 -3.52 -9.99 1.45
C CYS A 28 -2.44 -10.70 2.30
N ILE A 29 -2.83 -11.50 3.29
CA ILE A 29 -1.87 -12.25 4.13
C ILE A 29 -1.07 -13.27 3.30
N VAL A 30 -1.68 -13.95 2.33
CA VAL A 30 -1.01 -14.91 1.45
C VAL A 30 -0.11 -14.21 0.42
N LEU A 31 -0.50 -13.02 -0.04
CA LEU A 31 0.34 -12.21 -0.94
C LEU A 31 1.52 -11.57 -0.21
N SER A 32 1.44 -11.37 1.10
CA SER A 32 2.51 -10.76 1.88
C SER A 32 3.88 -11.44 1.70
N PRO A 33 4.03 -12.78 1.81
CA PRO A 33 5.30 -13.46 1.51
C PRO A 33 5.81 -13.23 0.09
N VAL A 34 4.92 -13.16 -0.89
CA VAL A 34 5.28 -12.90 -2.29
C VAL A 34 5.84 -11.48 -2.42
N VAL A 35 5.17 -10.50 -1.83
CA VAL A 35 5.67 -9.11 -1.79
C VAL A 35 6.89 -8.98 -0.86
N GLY A 36 7.02 -9.84 0.15
CA GLY A 36 8.12 -9.90 1.10
C GLY A 36 9.39 -10.52 0.52
N SER A 37 9.28 -11.38 -0.49
CA SER A 37 10.42 -11.88 -1.25
C SER A 37 11.12 -10.76 -2.04
N LEU A 38 10.39 -9.68 -2.36
CA LEU A 38 11.01 -8.46 -2.88
C LEU A 38 11.73 -7.76 -1.72
N PRO A 39 13.02 -7.43 -1.85
CA PRO A 39 13.86 -7.04 -0.72
C PRO A 39 13.51 -5.65 -0.15
N GLY A 40 12.44 -5.51 0.64
CA GLY A 40 11.98 -4.26 1.28
C GLY A 40 10.80 -4.45 2.25
N PRO A 41 10.20 -3.36 2.77
CA PRO A 41 9.13 -3.45 3.78
C PRO A 41 7.75 -3.82 3.22
N GLY A 42 7.61 -3.95 1.91
CA GLY A 42 6.32 -4.11 1.23
C GLY A 42 5.49 -5.29 1.73
N GLY A 43 6.12 -6.46 1.93
CA GLY A 43 5.42 -7.64 2.44
C GLY A 43 4.79 -7.40 3.82
N LEU A 44 5.51 -6.73 4.72
CA LEU A 44 4.99 -6.40 6.05
C LEU A 44 3.80 -5.43 5.99
N ILE A 45 3.85 -4.44 5.09
CA ILE A 45 2.74 -3.50 4.88
C ILE A 45 1.50 -4.25 4.40
N VAL A 46 1.66 -5.15 3.43
CA VAL A 46 0.57 -5.96 2.87
C VAL A 46 0.01 -6.92 3.93
N LEU A 47 0.87 -7.50 4.78
CA LEU A 47 0.45 -8.34 5.90
C LEU A 47 -0.43 -7.57 6.89
N LEU A 48 0.04 -6.40 7.33
CA LEU A 48 -0.66 -5.56 8.29
C LEU A 48 -1.96 -5.01 7.70
N ALA A 49 -1.98 -4.70 6.40
CA ALA A 49 -3.20 -4.34 5.68
C ALA A 49 -4.20 -5.51 5.69
N GLY A 50 -3.76 -6.73 5.40
CA GLY A 50 -4.62 -7.92 5.44
C GLY A 50 -5.22 -8.18 6.82
N ILE A 51 -4.41 -8.06 7.88
CA ILE A 51 -4.89 -8.19 9.25
C ILE A 51 -5.85 -7.04 9.60
N GLY A 52 -5.57 -5.80 9.17
CA GLY A 52 -6.46 -4.67 9.37
C GLY A 52 -7.82 -4.84 8.67
N ILE A 53 -7.83 -5.46 7.49
CA ILE A 53 -9.08 -5.83 6.80
C ILE A 53 -9.84 -6.85 7.64
N LEU A 54 -9.22 -7.94 8.09
CA LEU A 54 -9.89 -8.93 8.95
C LEU A 54 -10.40 -8.31 10.25
N ALA A 55 -9.60 -7.46 10.90
CA ALA A 55 -9.95 -6.80 12.15
C ALA A 55 -11.17 -5.88 12.04
N SER A 56 -11.55 -5.47 10.83
CA SER A 56 -12.76 -4.66 10.63
C SER A 56 -14.07 -5.41 10.94
N GLU A 57 -14.08 -6.74 10.87
CA GLU A 57 -15.28 -7.57 11.08
C GLU A 57 -15.09 -8.73 12.08
N PHE A 58 -13.85 -9.01 12.50
CA PHE A 58 -13.50 -10.14 13.36
C PHE A 58 -12.69 -9.70 14.59
N ASP A 59 -13.24 -9.93 15.78
CA ASP A 59 -12.61 -9.54 17.06
C ASP A 59 -11.28 -10.25 17.31
N TRP A 60 -11.16 -11.52 16.89
CA TRP A 60 -9.91 -12.28 17.02
C TRP A 60 -8.77 -11.66 16.20
N ALA A 61 -9.09 -11.04 15.06
CA ALA A 61 -8.10 -10.41 14.20
C ALA A 61 -7.65 -9.05 14.76
N GLU A 62 -8.52 -8.33 15.47
CA GLU A 62 -8.12 -7.13 16.20
C GLU A 62 -7.19 -7.48 17.37
N ASN A 63 -7.47 -8.57 18.10
CA ASN A 63 -6.55 -9.10 19.12
C ASN A 63 -5.19 -9.49 18.52
N LEU A 64 -5.19 -10.17 17.36
CA LEU A 64 -3.97 -10.53 16.65
C LEU A 64 -3.17 -9.29 16.22
N ARG A 65 -3.86 -8.24 15.74
CA ARG A 65 -3.26 -6.96 15.36
C ARG A 65 -2.61 -6.27 16.55
N ALA A 66 -3.28 -6.26 17.70
CA ALA A 66 -2.74 -5.69 18.93
C ALA A 66 -1.46 -6.42 19.37
N VAL A 67 -1.50 -7.75 19.43
CA VAL A 67 -0.34 -8.58 19.77
C VAL A 67 0.81 -8.37 18.80
N LEU A 68 0.54 -8.31 17.49
CA LEU A 68 1.57 -8.03 16.50
C LEU A 68 2.20 -6.66 16.72
N THR A 69 1.38 -5.62 16.88
CA THR A 69 1.87 -4.24 17.06
C THR A 69 2.70 -4.08 18.33
N GLU A 70 2.30 -4.74 19.41
CA GLU A 70 3.00 -4.72 20.70
C GLU A 70 4.30 -5.52 20.65
N LYS A 71 4.30 -6.70 20.01
CA LYS A 71 5.46 -7.58 19.90
C LYS A 71 6.40 -7.25 18.74
N VAL A 72 6.09 -6.26 17.90
CA VAL A 72 6.96 -5.84 16.79
C VAL A 72 8.30 -5.33 17.37
N PRO A 73 9.42 -6.04 17.11
CA PRO A 73 10.75 -5.63 17.59
C PRO A 73 11.12 -4.23 17.08
N ALA A 74 11.94 -3.51 17.83
CA ALA A 74 12.46 -2.21 17.41
C ALA A 74 13.22 -2.30 16.07
N GLU A 75 13.88 -3.43 15.80
CA GLU A 75 14.51 -3.77 14.52
C GLU A 75 13.50 -3.78 13.36
N VAL A 76 12.30 -4.30 13.58
CA VAL A 76 11.23 -4.29 12.58
C VAL A 76 10.70 -2.87 12.40
N LYS A 77 10.58 -2.07 13.48
CA LYS A 77 10.30 -0.62 13.39
C LYS A 77 11.37 0.12 12.55
N LYS A 78 12.62 -0.30 12.59
CA LYS A 78 13.72 0.24 11.77
C LYS A 78 13.63 -0.22 10.31
N ARG A 79 13.12 -1.43 10.06
CA ARG A 79 12.88 -2.01 8.72
C ARG A 79 11.82 -1.26 7.90
N TRP A 80 11.01 -0.40 8.52
CA TRP A 80 10.09 0.51 7.81
C TRP A 80 10.81 1.57 6.96
N ARG A 81 12.13 1.75 7.15
CA ARG A 81 12.93 2.52 6.19
C ARG A 81 13.06 1.73 4.90
N PRO A 82 12.66 2.28 3.73
CA PRO A 82 12.91 1.64 2.45
C PRO A 82 14.38 1.25 2.35
N THR A 83 14.65 -0.02 2.08
CA THR A 83 16.01 -0.50 1.83
C THR A 83 16.62 0.27 0.64
N PRO A 84 17.95 0.44 0.56
CA PRO A 84 18.61 1.21 -0.51
C PRO A 84 18.20 0.78 -1.92
N ARG A 85 17.87 -0.50 -2.11
CA ARG A 85 17.39 -1.06 -3.39
C ARG A 85 15.99 -0.55 -3.77
N TRP A 86 15.09 -0.31 -2.83
CA TRP A 86 13.75 0.23 -3.13
C TRP A 86 13.78 1.71 -3.44
N GLN A 87 14.71 2.45 -2.83
CA GLN A 87 14.94 3.85 -3.21
C GLN A 87 15.31 3.95 -4.69
N LEU A 88 16.17 3.05 -5.18
CA LEU A 88 16.50 2.96 -6.60
C LEU A 88 15.30 2.62 -7.48
N VAL A 89 14.42 1.71 -7.03
CA VAL A 89 13.18 1.39 -7.77
C VAL A 89 12.26 2.60 -7.87
N PHE A 90 12.10 3.37 -6.78
CA PHE A 90 11.31 4.60 -6.80
C PHE A 90 11.92 5.67 -7.70
N ASP A 91 13.25 5.83 -7.67
CA ASP A 91 13.96 6.76 -8.54
C ASP A 91 13.82 6.36 -10.02
N ALA A 92 14.03 5.08 -10.34
CA ALA A 92 13.86 4.54 -11.70
C ALA A 92 12.42 4.68 -12.20
N THR A 93 11.43 4.39 -11.36
CA THR A 93 10.01 4.55 -11.70
C THR A 93 9.67 6.02 -11.96
N THR A 94 10.19 6.93 -11.13
CA THR A 94 10.00 8.38 -11.31
C THR A 94 10.57 8.84 -12.65
N LEU A 95 11.79 8.41 -12.99
CA LEU A 95 12.43 8.74 -14.28
C LEU A 95 11.66 8.16 -15.46
N LEU A 96 11.15 6.93 -15.35
CA LEU A 96 10.35 6.29 -16.39
C LEU A 96 9.03 7.05 -16.63
N LEU A 97 8.32 7.45 -15.56
CA LEU A 97 7.09 8.22 -15.66
C LEU A 97 7.32 9.60 -16.29
N LEU A 98 8.43 10.27 -15.93
CA LEU A 98 8.81 11.53 -16.56
C LEU A 98 9.18 11.35 -18.04
N GLY A 99 9.91 10.28 -18.39
CA GLY A 99 10.19 9.93 -19.78
C GLY A 99 8.93 9.66 -20.59
N ALA A 100 7.98 8.90 -20.03
CA ALA A 100 6.68 8.67 -20.65
C ALA A 100 5.90 9.98 -20.84
N ALA A 101 5.91 10.86 -19.83
CA ALA A 101 5.28 12.18 -19.94
C ALA A 101 5.88 13.01 -21.10
N ILE A 102 7.20 12.99 -21.29
CA ILE A 102 7.85 13.67 -22.42
C ILE A 102 7.39 13.07 -23.76
N LEU A 103 7.30 11.75 -23.88
CA LEU A 103 6.80 11.09 -25.10
C LEU A 103 5.36 11.48 -25.42
N PHE A 104 4.47 11.54 -24.42
CA PHE A 104 3.08 11.97 -24.60
C PHE A 104 2.95 13.45 -24.95
N TYR A 105 3.84 14.28 -24.42
CA TYR A 105 3.92 15.70 -24.77
C TYR A 105 4.30 15.87 -26.25
N ILE A 106 5.31 15.14 -26.74
CA ILE A 106 5.71 15.15 -28.15
C ILE A 106 4.58 14.63 -29.07
N ARG A 107 3.79 13.66 -28.59
CA ARG A 107 2.59 13.13 -29.28
C ARG A 107 1.39 14.09 -29.29
N GLY A 108 1.48 15.27 -28.65
CA GLY A 108 0.41 16.27 -28.60
C GLY A 108 -0.72 15.98 -27.62
N THR A 109 -0.61 14.93 -26.81
CA THR A 109 -1.63 14.56 -25.82
C THR A 109 -1.28 15.12 -24.45
N LEU A 110 -2.04 16.10 -23.94
CA LEU A 110 -1.73 16.77 -22.67
C LEU A 110 -2.25 16.05 -21.42
N VAL A 111 -3.39 15.36 -21.52
CA VAL A 111 -4.02 14.66 -20.38
C VAL A 111 -3.07 13.64 -19.71
N PRO A 112 -2.37 12.76 -20.46
CA PRO A 112 -1.45 11.81 -19.85
C PRO A 112 -0.24 12.50 -19.21
N VAL A 113 0.24 13.61 -19.79
CA VAL A 113 1.41 14.35 -19.31
C VAL A 113 1.17 14.85 -17.88
N VAL A 114 0.01 15.44 -17.62
CA VAL A 114 -0.35 15.95 -16.29
C VAL A 114 -0.44 14.80 -15.28
N SER A 115 -1.09 13.69 -15.64
CA SER A 115 -1.21 12.53 -14.75
C SER A 115 0.13 11.88 -14.41
N PHE A 116 0.99 11.68 -15.41
CA PHE A 116 2.30 11.04 -15.20
C PHE A 116 3.26 11.95 -14.43
N THR A 117 3.27 13.26 -14.69
CA THR A 117 4.09 14.22 -13.97
C THR A 117 3.65 14.39 -12.51
N MET A 118 2.35 14.47 -12.23
CA MET A 118 1.85 14.49 -10.85
C MET A 118 2.22 13.23 -10.08
N THR A 119 2.11 12.06 -10.72
CA THR A 119 2.47 10.78 -10.10
C THR A 119 3.97 10.70 -9.82
N ALA A 120 4.80 11.12 -10.77
CA ALA A 120 6.25 11.20 -10.58
C ALA A 120 6.63 12.16 -9.43
N ALA A 121 5.99 13.32 -9.36
CA ALA A 121 6.22 14.30 -8.29
C ALA A 121 5.83 13.75 -6.91
N ALA A 122 4.72 13.00 -6.81
CA ALA A 122 4.30 12.36 -5.57
C ALA A 122 5.31 11.30 -5.10
N ILE A 123 5.82 10.47 -6.00
CA ILE A 123 6.83 9.44 -5.69
C ILE A 123 8.15 10.11 -5.25
N ALA A 124 8.58 11.14 -5.96
CA ALA A 124 9.78 11.91 -5.60
C ALA A 124 9.63 12.58 -4.22
N ALA A 125 8.46 13.17 -3.92
CA ALA A 125 8.17 13.77 -2.63
C ALA A 125 8.15 12.74 -1.50
N PHE A 126 7.66 11.52 -1.76
CA PHE A 126 7.72 10.41 -0.81
C PHE A 126 9.16 9.96 -0.54
N ASN A 127 10.01 9.93 -1.57
CA ASN A 127 11.43 9.54 -1.45
C ASN A 127 12.35 10.69 -0.98
N ARG A 128 11.86 11.93 -0.86
CA ARG A 128 12.68 13.13 -0.54
C ARG A 128 13.46 13.03 0.77
N ASN A 129 12.94 12.27 1.73
CA ASN A 129 13.55 12.09 3.05
C ASN A 129 14.83 11.24 3.00
N ARG A 130 15.21 10.70 1.83
CA ARG A 130 16.49 10.02 1.60
C ARG A 130 17.69 10.98 1.62
N LEU A 131 17.50 12.24 1.20
CA LEU A 131 18.59 13.20 0.97
C LEU A 131 18.90 14.10 2.18
N ARG A 132 18.22 13.88 3.32
CA ARG A 132 18.47 14.55 4.60
C ARG A 132 19.21 13.60 5.53
#